data_AF-A0A1S3H1L5-F1
#
_entry.id   AF-A0A1S3H1L5-F1
#
_cell.length_a   1.000
_cell.length_b   1.000
_cell.length_c   1.000
_cell.angle_alpha   90.00
_cell.angle_beta   90.00
_cell.angle_gamma   90.00
#
_symmetry.space_group_name_H-M   'P 1'
#
loop_
_entity.id
_entity.type
_entity.pdbx_description
1 polymer ?
#
loop_
_entity_poly.entity_id
_entity_poly.type
_entity_poly.pdbx_seq_one_letter_code
_entity_poly.pdbx_strand_id
1 'polypeptide(L)'
;MGVRISLCRCQHLDFGKGPQKLAWLQFLVVVNDTWDPDGCIATVKTPQIIPGSKHAPNIMVGSCDQGGLELSVSQLNATTVNVHLLFHSSVIEDASPPTCDIPWKGGYLTPTTTSAKESLLPGCFTAESREGYHMTYYWFYIIDWMWGA
;
A
#
# COMPACT_ATOMS: atom_id res chain seq x y z
N MET A 1 -44.45 -22.21 -8.67
CA MET A 1 -43.04 -21.94 -9.00
C MET A 1 -42.59 -20.76 -8.16
N GLY A 2 -41.86 -21.01 -7.07
CA GLY A 2 -41.42 -19.96 -6.14
C GLY A 2 -39.98 -19.56 -6.45
N VAL A 3 -39.78 -18.28 -6.79
CA VAL A 3 -38.46 -17.68 -6.98
C VAL A 3 -37.78 -17.56 -5.63
N ARG A 4 -36.66 -18.27 -5.41
CA ARG A 4 -35.81 -18.08 -4.24
C ARG A 4 -34.92 -16.87 -4.48
N ILE A 5 -35.27 -15.75 -3.86
CA ILE A 5 -34.39 -14.58 -3.76
C ILE A 5 -33.30 -14.95 -2.75
N SER A 6 -32.11 -15.25 -3.24
CA SER A 6 -30.93 -15.40 -2.39
C SER A 6 -30.54 -14.03 -1.87
N LEU A 7 -30.95 -13.72 -0.64
CA LEU A 7 -30.48 -12.57 0.12
C LEU A 7 -28.94 -12.63 0.19
N CYS A 8 -28.26 -11.73 -0.51
CA CYS A 8 -26.86 -11.42 -0.23
C CYS A 8 -26.78 -10.94 1.21
N ARG A 9 -26.39 -11.83 2.11
CA ARG A 9 -26.10 -11.51 3.49
C ARG A 9 -24.79 -10.72 3.46
N CYS A 10 -24.86 -9.41 3.71
CA CYS A 10 -23.69 -8.69 4.23
C CYS A 10 -23.31 -9.42 5.52
N GLN A 11 -22.29 -10.27 5.45
CA GLN A 11 -21.72 -10.88 6.63
C GLN A 11 -21.15 -9.74 7.44
N HIS A 12 -21.86 -9.40 8.52
CA HIS A 12 -21.26 -8.75 9.67
C HIS A 12 -20.03 -9.61 10.01
N LEU A 13 -18.83 -9.05 9.84
CA LEU A 13 -17.60 -9.74 10.19
C LEU A 13 -17.64 -9.94 11.70
N ASP A 14 -18.11 -11.10 12.14
CA ASP A 14 -17.94 -11.55 13.51
C ASP A 14 -16.43 -11.62 13.74
N PHE A 15 -15.88 -10.65 14.46
CA PHE A 15 -14.50 -10.62 14.90
C PHE A 15 -14.28 -11.82 15.84
N GLY A 16 -13.97 -12.97 15.24
CA GLY A 16 -13.59 -14.19 15.93
C GLY A 16 -12.41 -13.91 16.87
N LYS A 17 -12.49 -14.46 18.08
CA LYS A 17 -11.51 -14.32 19.15
C LYS A 17 -10.15 -14.92 18.74
N GLY A 18 -9.27 -14.07 18.22
CA GLY A 18 -7.86 -14.31 17.95
C GLY A 18 -7.24 -13.05 17.32
N PRO A 19 -5.93 -12.80 17.42
CA PRO A 19 -5.31 -11.70 16.69
C PRO A 19 -5.44 -11.99 15.19
N GLN A 20 -6.34 -11.29 14.50
CA GLN A 20 -6.51 -11.45 13.06
C GLN A 20 -5.21 -11.03 12.37
N LYS A 21 -4.59 -11.98 11.67
CA LYS A 21 -3.35 -11.75 10.93
C LYS A 21 -3.70 -11.32 9.50
N LEU A 22 -3.07 -10.26 8.98
CA LEU A 22 -3.23 -9.92 7.56
C LEU A 22 -2.69 -11.06 6.69
N ALA A 23 -3.55 -11.58 5.80
CA ALA A 23 -3.17 -12.62 4.85
C ALA A 23 -2.45 -11.99 3.64
N TRP A 24 -3.00 -10.92 3.09
CA TRP A 24 -2.39 -10.16 2.01
C TRP A 24 -2.93 -8.73 1.94
N LEU A 25 -2.18 -7.87 1.26
CA LEU A 25 -2.50 -6.47 0.93
C LEU A 25 -2.27 -6.22 -0.57
N GLN A 26 -3.01 -5.29 -1.15
CA GLN A 26 -2.70 -4.70 -2.45
C GLN A 26 -2.54 -3.19 -2.31
N PHE A 27 -1.62 -2.64 -3.08
CA PHE A 27 -1.32 -1.22 -3.07
C PHE A 27 -1.58 -0.59 -4.43
N LEU A 28 -1.94 0.69 -4.41
CA LEU A 28 -1.71 1.62 -5.48
C LEU A 28 -0.39 2.32 -5.21
N VAL A 29 0.58 2.17 -6.10
CA VAL A 29 1.90 2.80 -6.01
C VAL A 29 1.98 3.87 -7.08
N VAL A 30 2.27 5.10 -6.66
CA VAL A 30 2.49 6.23 -7.55
C VAL A 30 3.95 6.64 -7.44
N VAL A 31 4.61 6.81 -8.59
CA VAL A 31 5.97 7.34 -8.68
C VAL A 31 5.92 8.63 -9.48
N ASN A 32 6.61 9.65 -8.99
CA ASN A 32 6.94 10.86 -9.72
C ASN A 32 8.46 11.03 -9.69
N ASP A 33 9.12 10.65 -10.77
CA ASP A 33 10.54 10.81 -11.00
C ASP A 33 10.81 12.13 -11.75
N THR A 34 11.59 13.01 -11.11
CA THR A 34 11.99 14.30 -11.67
C THR A 34 13.35 14.27 -12.37
N TRP A 35 13.96 13.08 -12.53
CA TRP A 35 15.21 12.90 -13.28
C TRP A 35 14.96 12.96 -14.79
N ASP A 36 13.86 12.38 -15.26
CA ASP A 36 13.47 12.47 -16.66
C ASP A 36 13.20 13.94 -17.06
N PRO A 37 13.87 14.49 -18.09
CA PRO A 37 13.65 15.85 -18.55
C PRO A 37 12.21 16.11 -19.04
N ASP A 38 11.49 15.09 -19.48
CA ASP A 38 10.07 15.16 -19.85
C ASP A 38 9.14 14.90 -18.64
N GLY A 39 9.72 14.50 -17.49
CA GLY A 39 9.05 14.11 -16.26
C GLY A 39 8.38 12.75 -16.36
N CYS A 40 8.54 11.90 -15.34
CA CYS A 40 7.89 10.60 -15.33
C CYS A 40 6.95 10.47 -14.12
N ILE A 41 5.65 10.48 -14.39
CA ILE A 41 4.61 10.18 -13.38
C ILE A 41 3.82 8.96 -13.83
N ALA A 42 3.84 7.92 -13.03
CA ALA A 42 3.11 6.70 -13.30
C ALA A 42 2.45 6.14 -12.04
N THR A 43 1.44 5.31 -12.25
CA THR A 43 0.70 4.65 -11.18
C THR A 43 0.48 3.19 -11.55
N VAL A 44 0.67 2.28 -10.59
CA VAL A 44 0.41 0.86 -10.78
C VAL A 44 -0.36 0.28 -9.59
N LYS A 45 -1.22 -0.70 -9.88
CA LYS A 45 -1.80 -1.59 -8.88
C LYS A 45 -0.88 -2.80 -8.68
N THR A 46 -0.47 -3.06 -7.44
CA THR A 46 0.38 -4.22 -7.14
C THR A 46 -0.39 -5.54 -7.21
N PRO A 47 0.31 -6.67 -7.43
CA PRO A 47 -0.20 -7.98 -7.04
C PRO A 47 -0.53 -8.04 -5.54
N GLN A 48 -1.15 -9.14 -5.11
CA GLN A 48 -1.33 -9.43 -3.67
C GLN A 48 0.04 -9.66 -3.03
N ILE A 49 0.32 -8.90 -1.97
CA ILE A 49 1.56 -8.94 -1.21
C ILE A 49 1.28 -9.56 0.15
N ILE A 50 2.00 -10.65 0.45
CA ILE A 50 1.87 -11.36 1.72
C ILE A 50 2.87 -10.76 2.71
N PRO A 51 2.43 -10.22 3.87
CA PRO A 51 3.33 -9.67 4.87
C PRO A 51 4.38 -10.69 5.34
N GLY A 52 5.65 -10.29 5.36
CA GLY A 52 6.78 -11.13 5.76
C GLY A 52 7.16 -12.22 4.77
N SER A 53 6.61 -12.21 3.55
CA SER A 53 7.08 -13.08 2.47
C SER A 53 8.57 -12.85 2.19
N LYS A 54 9.34 -13.94 2.00
CA LYS A 54 10.75 -13.87 1.58
C LYS A 54 10.92 -13.41 0.13
N HIS A 55 9.85 -13.41 -0.65
CA HIS A 55 9.86 -13.00 -2.05
C HIS A 55 8.94 -11.79 -2.18
N ALA A 56 9.55 -10.62 -2.25
CA ALA A 56 8.89 -9.39 -2.62
C ALA A 56 8.48 -9.46 -4.09
N PRO A 57 7.23 -9.19 -4.46
CA PRO A 57 6.88 -9.07 -5.87
C PRO A 57 7.64 -7.90 -6.48
N ASN A 58 8.23 -8.14 -7.65
CA ASN A 58 8.76 -7.06 -8.47
C ASN A 58 7.59 -6.36 -9.16
N ILE A 59 7.48 -5.05 -8.98
CA ILE A 59 6.45 -4.20 -9.58
C ILE A 59 7.10 -3.25 -10.59
N MET A 60 6.41 -3.00 -11.69
CA MET A 60 6.81 -2.00 -12.69
C MET A 60 5.83 -0.83 -12.62
N VAL A 61 6.30 0.36 -12.24
CA VAL A 61 5.50 1.57 -12.13
C VAL A 61 5.63 2.37 -13.43
N GLY A 62 4.94 1.89 -14.47
CA GLY A 62 5.10 2.42 -15.82
C GLY A 62 6.56 2.30 -16.29
N SER A 63 7.08 3.37 -16.90
CA SER A 63 8.49 3.51 -17.26
C SER A 63 9.32 4.25 -16.19
N CYS A 64 8.72 4.68 -15.09
CA CYS A 64 9.37 5.58 -14.13
C CYS A 64 10.27 4.85 -13.14
N ASP A 65 9.83 3.69 -12.66
CA ASP A 65 10.62 2.89 -11.72
C ASP A 65 10.12 1.44 -11.73
N GLN A 66 10.96 0.54 -11.24
CA GLN A 66 10.62 -0.85 -10.99
C GLN A 66 11.40 -1.36 -9.78
N GLY A 67 10.88 -2.38 -9.11
CA GLY A 67 11.55 -2.86 -7.89
C GLY A 67 10.76 -3.85 -7.08
N GLY A 68 11.44 -4.49 -6.13
CA GLY A 68 10.80 -5.38 -5.16
C GLY A 68 10.07 -4.58 -4.07
N LEU A 69 8.79 -4.88 -3.83
CA LEU A 69 8.03 -4.25 -2.73
C LEU A 69 7.90 -5.19 -1.53
N GLU A 70 8.67 -4.93 -0.48
CA GLU A 70 8.62 -5.65 0.79
C GLU A 70 7.61 -5.04 1.75
N LEU A 71 7.03 -5.93 2.56
CA LEU A 71 5.93 -5.61 3.45
C LEU A 71 6.11 -6.31 4.78
N SER A 72 6.06 -5.55 5.88
CA SER A 72 5.93 -6.10 7.22
C SER A 72 4.80 -5.42 7.97
N VAL A 73 4.19 -6.14 8.90
CA VAL A 73 3.05 -5.65 9.69
C VAL A 73 3.35 -5.87 11.15
N SER A 74 3.17 -4.83 11.96
CA SER A 74 3.30 -4.87 13.41
C SER A 74 2.04 -4.34 14.08
N GLN A 75 1.74 -4.79 15.30
CA GLN A 75 0.62 -4.26 16.07
C GLN A 75 1.06 -3.00 16.81
N LEU A 76 0.36 -1.87 16.62
CA LEU A 76 0.61 -0.65 17.40
C LEU A 76 -0.21 -0.62 18.69
N ASN A 77 -1.48 -0.99 18.60
CA ASN A 77 -2.41 -1.09 19.74
C ASN A 77 -3.53 -2.08 19.41
N ALA A 78 -4.50 -2.29 20.30
CA ALA A 78 -5.57 -3.28 20.11
C ALA A 78 -6.40 -3.15 18.80
N THR A 79 -6.40 -1.98 18.15
CA THR A 79 -7.25 -1.68 16.98
C THR A 79 -6.47 -1.17 15.77
N THR A 80 -5.17 -0.96 15.90
CA THR A 80 -4.34 -0.34 14.86
C THR A 80 -3.09 -1.18 14.62
N VAL A 81 -2.84 -1.48 13.36
CA VAL A 81 -1.61 -2.08 12.86
C VAL A 81 -0.75 -1.00 12.21
N ASN A 82 0.56 -1.18 12.23
CA ASN A 82 1.47 -0.43 11.37
C ASN A 82 1.87 -1.32 10.20
N VAL A 83 1.65 -0.82 8.99
CA VAL A 83 2.09 -1.46 7.76
C VAL A 83 3.37 -0.77 7.31
N HIS A 84 4.51 -1.45 7.44
CA HIS A 84 5.81 -0.95 7.04
C HIS A 84 6.16 -1.47 5.65
N LEU A 85 6.51 -0.55 4.76
CA LEU A 85 6.87 -0.80 3.38
C LEU A 85 8.34 -0.45 3.14
N LEU A 86 9.00 -1.28 2.36
CA LEU A 86 10.34 -1.05 1.83
C LEU A 86 10.29 -1.35 0.33
N PHE A 87 10.51 -0.33 -0.50
CA PHE A 87 10.52 -0.48 -1.95
C PHE A 87 11.96 -0.46 -2.45
N HIS A 88 12.45 -1.61 -2.95
CA HIS A 88 13.77 -1.74 -3.56
C HIS A 88 13.74 -1.19 -4.98
N SER A 89 13.67 0.14 -5.07
CA SER A 89 13.68 0.90 -6.31
C SER A 89 14.92 0.61 -7.16
N SER A 90 14.73 0.56 -8.48
CA SER A 90 15.81 0.43 -9.45
C SER A 90 16.50 1.75 -9.79
N VAL A 91 15.84 2.89 -9.50
CA VAL A 91 16.40 4.22 -9.79
C VAL A 91 17.09 4.84 -8.58
N ILE A 92 16.76 4.40 -7.36
CA ILE A 92 17.44 4.80 -6.13
C ILE A 92 18.60 3.83 -5.87
N GLU A 93 19.75 4.12 -6.45
CA GLU A 93 20.94 3.26 -6.36
C GLU A 93 21.93 3.70 -5.27
N ASP A 94 21.97 4.99 -4.94
CA ASP A 94 22.99 5.62 -4.10
C ASP A 94 22.46 6.13 -2.74
N ALA A 95 21.18 5.88 -2.45
CA ALA A 95 20.52 6.20 -1.19
C ALA A 95 19.84 4.99 -0.57
N SER A 96 19.29 5.17 0.64
CA SER A 96 18.46 4.14 1.26
C SER A 96 17.20 3.91 0.41
N PRO A 97 16.72 2.66 0.28
CA PRO A 97 15.48 2.40 -0.44
C PRO A 97 14.30 3.18 0.17
N PRO A 98 13.34 3.64 -0.66
CA PRO A 98 12.14 4.29 -0.17
C PRO A 98 11.41 3.44 0.90
N THR A 99 11.29 4.01 2.10
CA THR A 99 10.59 3.39 3.23
C THR A 99 9.38 4.21 3.65
N CYS A 100 8.35 3.53 4.16
CA CYS A 100 7.08 4.19 4.46
C CYS A 100 6.25 3.40 5.48
N ASP A 101 5.72 4.08 6.50
CA ASP A 101 4.88 3.49 7.56
C ASP A 101 3.44 3.99 7.46
N ILE A 102 2.48 3.05 7.47
CA ILE A 102 1.04 3.35 7.40
C ILE A 102 0.35 2.82 8.66
N PRO A 103 0.05 3.71 9.64
CA PRO A 103 -0.84 3.38 10.74
C PRO A 103 -2.26 3.16 10.23
N TRP A 104 -2.80 1.95 10.40
CA TRP A 104 -4.03 1.54 9.76
C TRP A 104 -4.95 0.73 10.69
N LYS A 105 -6.25 1.03 10.63
CA LYS A 105 -7.29 0.39 11.46
C LYS A 105 -8.04 -0.75 10.78
N GLY A 106 -7.59 -1.18 9.61
CA GLY A 106 -8.20 -2.31 8.89
C GLY A 106 -9.41 -1.99 8.03
N GLY A 107 -9.64 -0.71 7.75
CA GLY A 107 -10.72 -0.21 6.90
C GLY A 107 -10.24 0.95 6.03
N TYR A 108 -11.08 1.35 5.07
CA TYR A 108 -10.88 2.64 4.39
C TYR A 108 -10.97 3.78 5.40
N LEU A 109 -10.31 4.91 5.11
CA LEU A 109 -10.56 6.11 5.90
C LEU A 109 -12.01 6.51 5.66
N THR A 110 -12.83 6.47 6.70
CA THR A 110 -14.11 7.18 6.67
C THR A 110 -13.79 8.65 6.32
N PRO A 111 -14.53 9.31 5.40
CA PRO A 111 -14.31 10.72 5.10
C PRO A 111 -14.60 11.56 6.35
N THR A 112 -13.61 11.66 7.24
CA THR A 112 -13.62 12.51 8.43
C THR A 112 -13.01 13.87 8.13
N THR A 113 -12.41 14.02 6.94
CA THR A 113 -11.79 15.24 6.48
C THR A 113 -12.77 16.11 5.71
N THR A 114 -12.75 17.40 6.00
CA THR A 114 -13.48 18.43 5.25
C THR A 114 -12.72 18.90 4.02
N SER A 115 -11.47 18.45 3.84
CA SER A 115 -10.61 18.80 2.72
C SER A 115 -10.76 17.80 1.57
N ALA A 116 -11.24 18.27 0.42
CA ALA A 116 -11.31 17.47 -0.81
C ALA A 116 -9.94 17.07 -1.38
N LYS A 117 -8.84 17.58 -0.80
CA LYS A 117 -7.46 17.31 -1.26
C LYS A 117 -6.82 16.11 -0.56
N GLU A 118 -7.45 15.58 0.49
CA GLU A 118 -6.91 14.44 1.25
C GLU A 118 -7.37 13.12 0.65
N SER A 119 -6.47 12.15 0.56
CA SER A 119 -6.80 10.80 0.07
C SER A 119 -7.64 10.06 1.11
N LEU A 120 -8.71 9.40 0.66
CA LEU A 120 -9.52 8.50 1.48
C LEU A 120 -8.89 7.09 1.59
N LEU A 121 -7.83 6.83 0.83
CA LEU A 121 -7.09 5.59 0.92
C LEU A 121 -6.03 5.70 2.02
N PRO A 122 -5.98 4.75 2.98
CA PRO A 122 -4.88 4.67 3.93
C PRO A 122 -3.57 4.55 3.16
N GLY A 123 -2.62 5.41 3.46
CA GLY A 123 -1.37 5.44 2.73
C GLY A 123 -0.34 6.33 3.37
N CYS A 124 0.80 6.43 2.71
CA CYS A 124 1.89 7.27 3.14
C CYS A 124 2.66 7.77 1.91
N PHE A 125 3.55 8.72 2.16
CA PHE A 125 4.36 9.38 1.16
C PHE A 125 5.80 9.41 1.64
N THR A 126 6.73 9.16 0.73
CA THR A 126 8.16 9.35 0.96
C THR A 126 8.81 9.96 -0.28
N ALA A 127 9.98 10.55 -0.08
CA ALA A 127 10.76 11.17 -1.13
C ALA A 127 12.22 10.79 -0.92
N GLU A 128 12.82 10.19 -1.94
CA GLU A 128 14.23 9.82 -1.91
C GLU A 128 14.99 10.60 -2.98
N SER A 129 16.25 10.92 -2.68
CA SER A 129 17.13 11.57 -3.63
C SER A 129 17.94 10.53 -4.39
N ARG A 130 18.05 10.75 -5.70
CA ARG A 130 19.03 10.09 -6.56
C ARG A 130 20.18 11.06 -6.81
N GLU A 131 21.41 10.61 -6.59
CA GLU A 131 22.65 11.36 -6.83
C GLU A 131 22.75 12.70 -6.04
N GLY A 132 21.83 12.97 -5.11
CA GLY A 132 21.82 14.14 -4.24
C GLY A 132 21.19 15.41 -4.83
N TYR A 133 20.65 15.39 -6.05
CA TYR A 133 20.05 16.57 -6.69
C TYR A 133 18.76 16.31 -7.47
N HIS A 134 18.43 15.05 -7.77
CA HIS A 134 17.11 14.68 -8.29
C HIS A 134 16.28 14.04 -7.18
N MET A 135 14.99 14.36 -7.16
CA MET A 135 14.05 13.81 -6.19
C MET A 135 13.11 12.85 -6.90
N THR A 136 12.92 11.66 -6.32
CA THR A 136 11.83 10.77 -6.72
C THR A 136 10.84 10.70 -5.57
N TYR A 137 9.57 10.88 -5.91
CA TYR A 137 8.49 10.92 -4.96
C TYR A 137 7.63 9.67 -5.09
N TYR A 138 7.29 9.08 -3.95
CA TYR A 138 6.55 7.83 -3.86
C TYR A 138 5.31 8.00 -3.00
N TRP A 139 4.17 7.53 -3.50
CA TRP A 139 2.96 7.37 -2.72
C TRP A 139 2.54 5.91 -2.71
N PHE A 140 2.24 5.39 -1.53
CA PHE A 140 1.77 4.03 -1.33
C PHE A 140 0.40 4.08 -0.66
N TYR A 141 -0.62 3.58 -1.34
CA TYR A 141 -1.99 3.53 -0.82
C TYR A 141 -2.51 2.10 -0.75
N ILE A 142 -3.06 1.69 0.38
CA ILE A 142 -3.76 0.41 0.54
C ILE A 142 -5.10 0.50 -0.21
N ILE A 143 -5.31 -0.42 -1.16
CA ILE A 143 -6.54 -0.45 -1.98
C ILE A 143 -7.35 -1.73 -1.83
N ASP A 144 -6.75 -2.81 -1.32
CA ASP A 144 -7.46 -4.08 -1.09
C ASP A 144 -6.70 -4.90 -0.05
N TRP A 145 -7.40 -5.76 0.68
CA TRP A 145 -6.81 -6.60 1.73
C TRP A 145 -7.68 -7.80 2.09
N MET A 146 -7.06 -8.79 2.70
CA MET A 146 -7.75 -9.90 3.34
C MET A 146 -7.16 -10.20 4.70
N TRP A 147 -8.06 -10.34 5.68
CA TRP A 147 -7.73 -10.88 6.99
C TRP A 147 -7.69 -12.42 6.90
N GLY A 148 -6.62 -13.00 7.41
CA GLY A 148 -6.53 -14.44 7.62
C GLY A 148 -7.40 -14.87 8.81
N ALA A 149 -7.83 -16.13 8.76
CA ALA A 149 -8.50 -16.81 9.87
C ALA A 149 -7.51 -17.22 10.96
#